data_AF-A0A9W4D8H2-F1
#
_entry.id   AF-A0A9W4D8H2-F1
#
_cell.length_a   1.000
_cell.length_b   1.000
_cell.length_c   1.000
_cell.angle_alpha   90.00
_cell.angle_beta   90.00
_cell.angle_gamma   90.00
#
_symmetry.space_group_name_H-M   'P 1'
#
loop_
_entity.id
_entity.type
_entity.pdbx_description
1 polymer ?
#
loop_
_entity_poly.entity_id
_entity_poly.type
_entity_poly.pdbx_seq_one_letter_code
_entity_poly.pdbx_strand_id
1 'polypeptide(L)'
;MSSEANTTTGADAIDVAIAKGIDFDGTPIPPLKLDLYNKVMGLEAGRQRSGVSNTMRSRIVRIGAKHIAQDELNQLLIDAGFQGLKDKEILFYYGGK
;
A
#
# COMPACT_ATOMS: atom_id res chain seq x y z
N MET A 1 -5.12 8.15 -32.79
CA MET A 1 -4.11 7.54 -31.90
C MET A 1 -4.34 8.15 -30.53
N SER A 2 -4.89 7.37 -29.60
CA SER A 2 -5.27 7.86 -28.28
C SER A 2 -4.02 7.93 -27.40
N SER A 3 -3.65 9.14 -27.00
CA SER A 3 -2.62 9.36 -25.98
C SER A 3 -3.17 8.89 -24.65
N GLU A 4 -2.81 7.68 -24.23
CA GLU A 4 -3.04 7.22 -22.86
C GLU A 4 -2.24 8.13 -21.93
N ALA A 5 -2.94 8.94 -21.14
CA ALA A 5 -2.33 9.68 -20.06
C ALA A 5 -1.70 8.67 -19.09
N ASN A 6 -0.37 8.62 -19.02
CA ASN A 6 0.36 7.87 -18.00
C ASN A 6 -0.02 8.44 -16.63
N THR A 7 -1.05 7.87 -16.00
CA THR A 7 -1.42 8.22 -14.64
C THR A 7 -0.35 7.66 -13.71
N THR A 8 0.52 8.53 -13.18
CA THR A 8 1.56 8.19 -12.19
C THR A 8 1.01 7.93 -10.79
N THR A 9 -0.32 7.89 -10.67
CA THR A 9 -1.04 7.85 -9.41
C THR A 9 -1.59 6.45 -9.14
N GLY A 10 -1.41 5.96 -7.91
CA GLY A 10 -1.87 4.66 -7.48
C GLY A 10 -0.71 3.67 -7.28
N ALA A 11 -0.93 2.67 -6.43
CA ALA A 11 0.09 1.66 -6.12
C ALA A 11 0.54 0.89 -7.39
N ASP A 12 -0.40 0.65 -8.30
CA ASP A 12 -0.17 -0.17 -9.50
C ASP A 12 0.76 0.51 -10.52
N ALA A 13 0.87 1.85 -10.50
CA ALA A 13 1.72 2.58 -11.44
C ALA A 13 3.21 2.29 -11.23
N ILE A 14 3.63 2.13 -9.97
CA ILE A 14 5.02 1.83 -9.60
C ILE A 14 5.37 0.40 -10.00
N ASP A 15 4.48 -0.56 -9.74
CA ASP A 15 4.73 -1.96 -10.09
C ASP A 15 4.84 -2.14 -11.61
N VAL A 16 4.06 -1.41 -12.41
CA VAL A 16 4.17 -1.37 -13.86
C VAL A 16 5.51 -0.77 -14.33
N ALA A 17 5.96 0.32 -13.70
CA ALA A 17 7.24 0.97 -14.00
C ALA A 17 8.43 0.03 -13.70
N ILE A 18 8.42 -0.63 -12.54
CA ILE A 18 9.43 -1.62 -12.15
C ILE A 18 9.45 -2.81 -13.12
N ALA A 19 8.29 -3.34 -13.50
CA ALA A 19 8.19 -4.44 -14.46
C ALA A 19 8.74 -4.06 -15.85
N LYS A 20 8.60 -2.79 -16.26
CA LYS A 20 9.18 -2.25 -17.50
C LYS A 20 10.66 -1.89 -17.37
N GLY A 21 11.21 -1.84 -16.15
CA GLY A 21 12.57 -1.41 -15.89
C GLY A 21 12.82 0.08 -16.16
N ILE A 22 11.77 0.91 -16.14
CA ILE A 22 11.81 2.33 -16.53
C ILE A 22 11.09 3.14 -15.45
N ASP A 23 11.72 4.22 -14.96
CA ASP A 23 11.15 5.14 -13.99
C ASP A 23 10.10 6.07 -14.66
N PHE A 24 9.33 6.83 -13.88
CA PHE A 24 8.28 7.70 -14.42
C PHE A 24 8.80 8.84 -15.28
N ASP A 25 10.07 9.20 -15.14
CA ASP A 25 10.75 10.19 -16.00
C ASP A 25 11.28 9.57 -17.31
N GLY A 26 11.10 8.28 -17.52
CA GLY A 26 11.56 7.56 -18.71
C GLY A 26 12.99 7.04 -18.63
N THR A 27 13.70 7.27 -17.52
CA THR A 27 15.06 6.77 -17.33
C THR A 27 15.07 5.28 -16.97
N PRO A 28 16.09 4.50 -17.40
CA PRO A 28 16.19 3.09 -17.04
C PRO A 28 16.51 2.93 -15.55
N ILE A 29 15.84 2.00 -14.89
CA ILE A 29 16.14 1.65 -13.50
C ILE A 29 17.47 0.87 -13.48
N PRO A 30 18.43 1.25 -12.62
CA PRO A 30 19.70 0.54 -12.50
C PRO A 30 19.51 -0.97 -12.22
N PRO A 31 20.16 -1.87 -12.97
CA PRO A 31 19.96 -3.32 -12.84
C PRO A 31 20.13 -3.85 -11.42
N LEU A 32 21.13 -3.37 -10.68
CA LEU A 32 21.37 -3.77 -9.29
C LEU A 32 20.18 -3.46 -8.36
N LYS A 33 19.42 -2.40 -8.64
CA LYS A 33 18.20 -2.08 -7.87
C LYS A 33 17.06 -3.04 -8.21
N LEU A 34 16.89 -3.39 -9.49
CA LEU A 34 15.89 -4.38 -9.93
C LEU A 34 16.19 -5.76 -9.36
N ASP A 35 17.45 -6.19 -9.41
CA ASP A 35 17.89 -7.48 -8.86
C ASP A 35 17.60 -7.56 -7.36
N LEU A 36 17.90 -6.50 -6.61
CA LEU A 36 17.60 -6.44 -5.19
C LEU A 36 16.08 -6.47 -4.92
N TYR A 37 15.30 -5.69 -5.65
CA TYR A 37 13.83 -5.68 -5.53
C TYR A 37 13.25 -7.09 -5.77
N ASN A 38 13.61 -7.71 -6.89
CA ASN A 38 13.14 -9.04 -7.26
C ASN A 38 13.52 -10.10 -6.22
N LYS A 39 14.76 -10.04 -5.71
CA LYS A 39 15.22 -10.94 -4.65
C LYS A 39 14.36 -10.82 -3.39
N VAL A 40 14.08 -9.59 -2.92
CA VAL A 40 13.29 -9.39 -1.70
C VAL A 40 11.82 -9.74 -1.91
N MET A 41 11.22 -9.34 -3.04
CA MET A 41 9.82 -9.68 -3.34
C MET A 41 9.61 -11.19 -3.52
N GLY A 42 10.61 -11.91 -4.07
CA GLY A 42 10.59 -13.36 -4.15
C GLY A 42 10.52 -14.06 -2.80
N LEU A 43 11.06 -13.47 -1.73
CA LEU A 43 10.95 -14.03 -0.36
C LEU A 43 9.50 -13.99 0.16
N GLU A 44 8.71 -13.01 -0.26
CA GLU A 44 7.31 -12.85 0.17
C GLU A 44 6.35 -13.75 -0.64
N ALA A 45 6.76 -14.23 -1.83
CA ALA A 45 5.92 -15.05 -2.72
C ALA A 45 5.50 -16.40 -2.12
N GLY A 46 6.26 -16.93 -1.16
CA GLY A 46 5.94 -18.18 -0.45
C GLY A 46 5.07 -18.03 0.80
N ARG A 47 4.69 -16.79 1.17
CA ARG A 47 4.03 -16.55 2.45
C ARG A 47 2.51 -16.76 2.36
N GLN A 48 1.96 -17.57 3.26
CA GLN A 48 0.52 -17.66 3.44
C GLN A 48 -0.05 -16.31 3.89
N ARG A 49 -0.96 -15.73 3.09
CA ARG A 49 -1.61 -14.46 3.39
C ARG A 49 -2.66 -14.65 4.49
N SER A 50 -2.83 -13.64 5.35
CA SER A 50 -3.79 -13.61 6.45
C SER A 50 -5.28 -13.56 6.03
N GLY A 51 -5.58 -13.79 4.75
CA GLY A 51 -6.92 -13.66 4.16
C GLY A 51 -7.26 -12.23 3.68
N VAL A 52 -8.24 -12.14 2.77
CA VAL A 52 -8.65 -10.89 2.10
C VAL A 52 -9.20 -9.87 3.09
N SER A 53 -10.12 -10.27 3.98
CA SER A 53 -10.76 -9.36 4.94
C SER A 53 -9.74 -8.70 5.89
N ASN A 54 -8.80 -9.47 6.45
CA ASN A 54 -7.73 -8.93 7.29
C ASN A 54 -6.82 -7.97 6.51
N THR A 55 -6.50 -8.31 5.26
CA THR A 55 -5.68 -7.46 4.39
C THR A 55 -6.39 -6.14 4.08
N MET A 56 -7.69 -6.19 3.80
CA MET A 56 -8.52 -5.01 3.58
C MET A 56 -8.52 -4.10 4.82
N ARG A 57 -8.83 -4.66 6.00
CA ARG A 57 -8.83 -3.90 7.26
C ARG A 57 -7.49 -3.21 7.50
N SER A 58 -6.38 -3.95 7.39
CA SER A 58 -5.05 -3.38 7.60
C SER A 58 -4.71 -2.27 6.60
N ARG A 59 -5.13 -2.39 5.33
CA ARG A 59 -4.96 -1.34 4.32
C ARG A 59 -5.79 -0.10 4.66
N ILE A 60 -7.05 -0.28 5.06
CA ILE A 60 -7.95 0.81 5.50
C ILE A 60 -7.33 1.55 6.68
N VAL A 61 -6.89 0.86 7.73
CA VAL A 61 -6.27 1.49 8.90
C VAL A 61 -5.04 2.30 8.50
N ARG A 62 -4.11 1.70 7.74
CA ARG A 62 -2.84 2.32 7.36
C ARG A 62 -2.99 3.57 6.48
N ILE A 63 -3.94 3.56 5.56
CA ILE A 63 -4.16 4.67 4.62
C ILE A 63 -5.13 5.68 5.23
N GLY A 64 -6.24 5.21 5.79
CA GLY A 64 -7.27 6.04 6.42
C GLY A 64 -6.71 6.94 7.51
N ALA A 65 -5.78 6.45 8.35
CA ALA A 65 -5.22 7.26 9.43
C ALA A 65 -4.38 8.46 8.97
N LYS A 66 -4.02 8.52 7.68
CA LYS A 66 -3.36 9.70 7.08
C LYS A 66 -4.34 10.82 6.73
N HIS A 67 -5.63 10.49 6.59
CA HIS A 67 -6.63 11.37 5.98
C HIS A 67 -7.89 11.57 6.83
N ILE A 68 -8.16 10.67 7.77
CA ILE A 68 -9.41 10.61 8.55
C ILE A 68 -9.04 10.76 10.04
N ALA A 69 -9.89 11.45 10.81
CA ALA A 69 -9.71 11.55 12.25
C ALA A 69 -9.86 10.19 12.94
N GLN A 70 -9.21 10.00 14.10
CA GLN A 70 -9.19 8.72 14.80
C GLN A 70 -10.60 8.16 15.06
N ASP A 71 -11.48 8.97 15.65
CA ASP A 71 -12.82 8.53 16.04
C ASP A 71 -13.69 8.21 14.81
N GLU A 72 -13.56 9.02 13.76
CA GLU A 72 -14.27 8.81 12.48
C GLU A 72 -13.80 7.51 11.80
N LEU A 73 -12.49 7.27 11.71
CA LEU A 73 -11.96 6.03 11.13
C LEU A 73 -12.36 4.80 11.95
N ASN A 74 -12.38 4.92 13.28
CA ASN A 74 -12.81 3.85 14.15
C ASN A 74 -14.29 3.49 13.93
N GLN A 75 -15.16 4.49 13.82
CA GLN A 75 -16.58 4.28 13.58
C GLN A 75 -16.83 3.65 12.20
N LEU A 76 -16.15 4.14 11.15
CA LEU A 76 -16.24 3.58 9.80
C LEU A 76 -15.82 2.10 9.74
N LEU A 77 -14.82 1.69 10.53
CA LEU A 77 -14.43 0.29 10.63
C LEU A 77 -15.54 -0.56 11.26
N ILE A 78 -16.12 -0.09 12.37
CA ILE A 78 -17.17 -0.79 13.11
C ILE A 78 -18.43 -0.92 12.25
N ASP A 79 -18.84 0.17 11.60
CA ASP A 79 -20.02 0.20 10.72
C ASP A 79 -19.88 -0.75 9.52
N ALA A 80 -18.65 -0.92 9.01
CA ALA A 80 -18.32 -1.87 7.96
C ALA A 80 -18.15 -3.32 8.46
N GLY A 81 -18.42 -3.60 9.74
CA GLY A 81 -18.30 -4.93 10.34
C GLY A 81 -16.87 -5.39 10.62
N PHE A 82 -15.89 -4.49 10.55
CA PHE A 82 -14.53 -4.78 11.00
C PHE A 82 -14.40 -4.54 12.51
N GLN A 83 -13.40 -5.18 13.12
CA GLN A 83 -12.94 -4.75 14.43
C GLN A 83 -12.47 -3.28 14.34
N GLY A 84 -12.93 -2.43 15.27
CA GLY A 84 -12.44 -1.06 15.42
C GLY A 84 -10.93 -0.96 15.63
N LEU A 85 -10.40 0.26 15.69
CA LEU A 85 -8.97 0.50 15.89
C LEU A 85 -8.49 -0.13 17.20
N LYS A 86 -7.31 -0.77 17.14
CA LYS A 86 -6.64 -1.35 18.32
C LYS A 86 -5.75 -0.30 18.96
N ASP A 87 -5.51 -0.39 20.26
CA ASP A 87 -4.65 0.55 21.00
C ASP A 87 -3.26 0.72 20.36
N LYS A 88 -2.65 -0.39 19.91
CA LYS A 88 -1.35 -0.34 19.20
C LYS A 88 -1.43 0.39 17.86
N GLU A 89 -2.57 0.33 17.17
CA GLU A 89 -2.81 1.03 15.91
C GLU A 89 -3.03 2.51 16.19
N ILE A 90 -3.77 2.86 17.25
CA ILE A 90 -3.97 4.24 17.70
C ILE A 90 -2.63 4.87 18.06
N LEU A 91 -1.84 4.21 18.93
CA LEU A 91 -0.54 4.71 19.35
C LEU A 91 0.40 4.93 18.17
N PHE A 92 0.44 3.99 17.21
CA PHE A 92 1.34 4.07 16.07
C PHE A 92 0.93 5.14 15.05
N TYR A 93 -0.37 5.27 14.72
CA TYR A 93 -0.82 6.17 13.65
C TYR A 93 -1.26 7.56 14.14
N TYR A 94 -1.68 7.69 15.40
CA TYR A 94 -2.21 8.94 15.96
C TYR A 94 -1.47 9.44 17.21
N GLY A 95 -0.68 8.60 17.88
CA GLY A 95 -0.02 8.95 19.15
C GLY A 95 1.19 9.89 19.03
N GLY A 96 1.66 10.18 17.82
CA GLY A 96 2.81 11.07 17.56
C GLY A 96 2.44 12.43 16.94
N LYS A 97 1.16 12.82 17.01
CA LYS A 97 0.69 14.15 16.58
C LYS A 97 0.54 15.09 17.78
#